data_AF-A0A933HXB3-F1
#
_entry.id   AF-A0A933HXB3-F1
#
_cell.length_a   1.000
_cell.length_b   1.000
_cell.length_c   1.000
_cell.angle_alpha   90.00
_cell.angle_beta   90.00
_cell.angle_gamma   90.00
#
_symmetry.space_group_name_H-M   'P 1'
#
loop_
_entity.id
_entity.type
_entity.pdbx_description
1 polymer ?
#
loop_
_entity_poly.entity_id
_entity_poly.type
_entity_poly.pdbx_seq_one_letter_code
_entity_poly.pdbx_strand_id
1 'polypeptide(L)'
;MKNASAQQVDRNREYLAARAKNPDLAHSDLVPEGDIEFMQISVPQKDMEFLDLREFTRNEILAVYGVPPGKVSIIETGNIGAGTGEHQTQTFYEETILPFQMRVAEKLTKHVVRQGFGIADWSFQFNKRAIDEKDQAEIFNIYLQNGVFTPEEVRRIVAPRMPELQKSLDAGKGALSGPSETIVNATAAAIAIENRFVDAMGRLFRDIKAAVAAKLPSLDIAALRPKATKAGQPPEPRTISRRLYSLRLTRFPEASKQLDDIEVLLEYVDKDKITRVLQKFTLEAAAKGLKLSAQRGGLDEVDEPSQALQEKLKTNAVTLAGHVSESLKAGIRQALIEGITANETIPELMRRIETQLDSVATVQVGATVDENGNVLRGAHTRKLDRSTASEIIARTEANRAFNEGALDALGQAGVERVQWLLASDACPECVAAAEISPGEKLGRIMALDEASDVLPAHPNCRCAWVTVLEEK
;
A
#
# COMPACT_ATOMS: atom_id res chain seq x y z
N MET A 1 -61.09 52.09 -58.19
CA MET A 1 -61.99 53.23 -58.47
C MET A 1 -62.64 53.02 -59.83
N LYS A 2 -63.97 52.82 -59.89
CA LYS A 2 -64.73 52.79 -61.16
C LYS A 2 -65.36 54.18 -61.39
N ASN A 3 -65.24 54.73 -62.61
CA ASN A 3 -65.83 56.02 -63.04
C ASN A 3 -65.42 57.29 -62.24
N ALA A 4 -64.23 57.33 -61.64
CA ALA A 4 -63.75 58.53 -60.93
C ALA A 4 -63.11 59.56 -61.89
N SER A 5 -63.36 60.85 -61.65
CA SER A 5 -62.68 61.94 -62.37
C SER A 5 -61.19 62.01 -62.00
N ALA A 6 -60.35 62.52 -62.91
CA ALA A 6 -58.89 62.62 -62.67
C ALA A 6 -58.55 63.37 -61.37
N GLN A 7 -59.29 64.44 -61.04
CA GLN A 7 -59.09 65.18 -59.79
C GLN A 7 -59.39 64.36 -58.53
N GLN A 8 -60.35 63.43 -58.57
CA GLN A 8 -60.67 62.57 -57.42
C GLN A 8 -59.60 61.52 -57.17
N VAL A 9 -58.97 61.02 -58.23
CA VAL A 9 -57.88 60.04 -58.13
C VAL A 9 -56.64 60.70 -57.51
N ASP A 10 -56.29 61.91 -57.94
CA ASP A 10 -55.12 62.62 -57.40
C ASP A 10 -55.33 63.02 -55.93
N ARG A 11 -56.53 63.50 -55.56
CA ARG A 11 -56.86 63.77 -54.14
C ARG A 11 -56.76 62.54 -53.25
N ASN A 12 -57.32 61.41 -53.68
CA ASN A 12 -57.25 60.17 -52.90
C ASN A 12 -55.81 59.64 -52.82
N ARG A 13 -54.99 59.80 -53.86
CA ARG A 13 -53.58 59.44 -53.83
C ARG A 13 -52.79 60.31 -52.85
N GLU A 14 -53.00 61.62 -52.85
CA GLU A 14 -52.37 62.53 -51.89
C GLU A 14 -52.82 62.24 -50.46
N TYR A 15 -54.11 61.98 -50.25
CA TYR A 15 -54.67 61.58 -48.95
C TYR A 15 -54.01 60.30 -48.41
N LEU A 16 -53.91 59.25 -49.24
CA LEU A 16 -53.28 57.99 -48.86
C LEU A 16 -51.78 58.14 -48.63
N ALA A 17 -51.09 58.93 -49.46
CA ALA A 17 -49.65 59.16 -49.33
C ALA A 17 -49.29 59.98 -48.07
N ALA A 18 -50.10 60.99 -47.74
CA ALA A 18 -49.94 61.78 -46.52
C ALA A 18 -50.18 60.91 -45.27
N ARG A 19 -51.12 59.97 -45.35
CA ARG A 19 -51.43 59.07 -44.23
C ARG A 19 -50.42 57.95 -44.05
N ALA A 20 -49.94 57.35 -45.14
CA ALA A 20 -48.91 56.31 -45.10
C ALA A 20 -47.59 56.82 -44.48
N LYS A 21 -47.32 58.13 -44.57
CA LYS A 21 -46.12 58.76 -43.99
C LYS A 21 -46.26 59.19 -42.52
N ASN A 22 -47.47 59.31 -42.00
CA ASN A 22 -47.72 59.79 -40.63
C ASN A 22 -48.19 58.62 -39.72
N PRO A 23 -47.34 58.14 -38.77
CA PRO A 23 -47.68 57.02 -37.89
C PRO A 23 -48.91 57.28 -37.01
N ASP A 24 -49.14 58.52 -36.60
CA ASP A 24 -50.26 58.88 -35.71
C ASP A 24 -51.64 58.71 -36.36
N LEU A 25 -51.71 58.68 -37.69
CA LEU A 25 -52.95 58.48 -38.44
C LEU A 25 -53.24 57.00 -38.74
N ALA A 26 -52.38 56.06 -38.30
CA ALA A 26 -52.53 54.62 -38.56
C ALA A 26 -53.80 54.01 -37.94
N HIS A 27 -54.36 54.63 -36.89
CA HIS A 27 -55.56 54.15 -36.19
C HIS A 27 -56.84 54.91 -36.53
N SER A 28 -56.77 55.88 -37.45
CA SER A 28 -57.95 56.64 -37.86
C SER A 28 -58.68 55.95 -39.02
N ASP A 29 -59.98 56.21 -39.18
CA ASP A 29 -60.81 55.59 -40.23
C ASP A 29 -60.50 56.13 -41.63
N LEU A 30 -60.34 55.23 -42.60
CA LEU A 30 -60.04 55.58 -43.98
C LEU A 30 -61.33 56.05 -44.68
N VAL A 31 -61.37 57.32 -45.09
CA VAL A 31 -62.54 57.87 -45.80
C VAL A 31 -62.13 58.25 -47.23
N PRO A 32 -62.06 57.28 -48.17
CA PRO A 32 -61.81 57.58 -49.57
C PRO A 32 -63.07 58.15 -50.24
N GLU A 33 -62.91 59.14 -51.12
CA GLU A 33 -64.04 59.64 -51.92
C GLU A 33 -64.33 58.70 -53.11
N GLY A 34 -65.57 58.22 -53.22
CA GLY A 34 -66.06 57.37 -54.31
C GLY A 34 -66.14 55.88 -53.97
N ASP A 35 -66.57 55.06 -54.94
CA ASP A 35 -66.74 53.62 -54.76
C ASP A 35 -65.38 52.89 -54.86
N ILE A 36 -64.77 52.60 -53.71
CA ILE A 36 -63.46 51.95 -53.57
C ILE A 36 -63.51 50.81 -52.55
N GLU A 37 -63.09 49.63 -52.99
CA GLU A 37 -62.79 48.51 -52.11
C GLU A 37 -61.29 48.48 -51.77
N PHE A 38 -60.96 48.37 -50.48
CA PHE A 38 -59.58 48.25 -50.00
C PHE A 38 -59.25 46.77 -49.73
N MET A 39 -58.23 46.23 -50.41
CA MET A 39 -57.73 44.89 -50.17
C MET A 39 -56.35 44.96 -49.52
N GLN A 40 -56.24 44.52 -48.27
CA GLN A 40 -54.97 44.41 -47.58
C GLN A 40 -54.21 43.18 -48.10
N ILE A 41 -53.04 43.39 -48.70
CA ILE A 41 -52.14 42.31 -49.10
C ILE A 41 -51.38 41.87 -47.84
N SER A 42 -51.84 40.81 -47.17
CA SER A 42 -51.06 40.17 -46.11
C SER A 42 -50.08 39.18 -46.74
N VAL A 43 -48.82 39.21 -46.30
CA VAL A 43 -47.83 38.19 -46.67
C VAL A 43 -47.99 37.01 -45.71
N PRO A 44 -48.31 35.78 -46.18
CA PRO A 44 -48.37 34.61 -45.32
C PRO A 44 -46.95 34.24 -44.85
N GLN A 45 -46.77 34.06 -43.54
CA GLN A 45 -45.46 33.86 -42.93
C GLN A 45 -44.87 32.48 -43.26
N LYS A 46 -44.02 32.44 -44.29
CA LYS A 46 -43.18 31.29 -44.66
C LYS A 46 -41.87 31.20 -43.86
N ASP A 47 -41.57 32.21 -43.04
CA ASP A 47 -40.30 32.33 -42.31
C ASP A 47 -40.17 31.32 -41.15
N MET A 48 -41.28 30.68 -40.74
CA MET A 48 -41.28 29.67 -39.67
C MET A 48 -40.63 28.35 -40.10
N GLU A 49 -40.79 27.91 -41.35
CA GLU A 49 -40.19 26.65 -41.87
C GLU A 49 -38.66 26.71 -41.97
N PHE A 50 -38.07 27.90 -42.12
CA PHE A 50 -36.62 28.05 -42.21
C PHE A 50 -35.93 27.89 -40.85
N LEU A 51 -36.62 28.21 -39.75
CA LEU A 51 -36.09 28.01 -38.40
C LEU A 51 -35.99 26.51 -38.07
N ASP A 52 -37.02 25.74 -38.41
CA ASP A 52 -37.05 24.28 -38.18
C ASP A 52 -35.95 23.56 -38.97
N LEU A 53 -35.71 23.96 -40.22
CA LEU A 53 -34.61 23.40 -41.03
C LEU A 53 -33.23 23.66 -40.39
N ARG A 54 -33.03 24.84 -39.80
CA ARG A 54 -31.78 25.19 -39.12
C ARG A 54 -31.60 24.41 -37.83
N GLU A 55 -32.67 24.16 -37.09
CA GLU A 55 -32.66 23.30 -35.91
C GLU A 55 -32.31 21.85 -36.28
N PHE A 56 -32.93 21.31 -37.32
CA PHE A 56 -32.63 19.96 -37.82
C PHE A 56 -31.16 19.81 -38.23
N THR A 57 -30.65 20.74 -39.06
CA THR A 57 -29.25 20.74 -39.52
C THR A 57 -28.28 20.81 -38.34
N ARG A 58 -28.59 21.63 -37.33
CA ARG A 58 -27.79 21.73 -36.10
C ARG A 58 -27.73 20.40 -35.35
N ASN A 59 -28.86 19.71 -35.21
CA ASN A 59 -28.93 18.43 -34.50
C ASN A 59 -28.18 17.32 -35.26
N GLU A 60 -28.20 17.31 -36.59
CA GLU A 60 -27.35 16.41 -37.39
C GLU A 60 -25.85 16.65 -37.15
N ILE A 61 -25.42 17.92 -37.13
CA ILE A 61 -24.02 18.26 -36.84
C ILE A 61 -23.62 17.75 -35.45
N LEU A 62 -24.47 17.94 -34.44
CA LEU A 62 -24.21 17.46 -33.08
C LEU A 62 -24.10 15.93 -33.00
N ALA A 63 -24.96 15.21 -33.73
CA ALA A 63 -24.91 13.75 -33.81
C ALA A 63 -23.61 13.25 -34.47
N VAL A 64 -23.13 13.93 -35.52
CA VAL A 64 -21.86 13.58 -36.19
C VAL A 64 -20.66 13.74 -35.24
N TYR A 65 -20.66 14.76 -34.40
CA TYR A 65 -19.60 14.98 -33.40
C TYR A 65 -19.80 14.20 -32.10
N GLY A 66 -20.94 13.51 -31.93
CA GLY A 66 -21.28 12.80 -30.69
C GLY A 66 -21.50 13.71 -29.49
N VAL A 67 -21.83 15.00 -29.70
CA VAL A 67 -21.98 15.98 -28.61
C VAL A 67 -23.46 16.10 -28.22
N PRO A 68 -23.84 15.85 -26.96
CA PRO A 68 -25.22 16.05 -26.52
C PRO A 68 -25.66 17.53 -26.62
N PRO A 69 -26.91 17.82 -27.01
CA PRO A 69 -27.42 19.19 -27.16
C PRO A 69 -27.26 20.06 -25.90
N GLY A 70 -27.43 19.47 -24.72
CA GLY A 70 -27.25 20.16 -23.44
C GLY A 70 -25.84 20.71 -23.21
N LYS A 71 -24.81 20.18 -23.89
CA LYS A 71 -23.43 20.70 -23.83
C LYS A 71 -23.20 21.94 -24.69
N VAL A 72 -24.12 22.24 -25.60
CA VAL A 72 -24.10 23.43 -26.45
C VAL A 72 -25.17 24.43 -25.98
N SER A 73 -25.62 24.30 -24.73
CA SER A 73 -26.64 25.16 -24.10
C SER A 73 -28.00 25.14 -24.80
N ILE A 74 -28.30 24.08 -25.56
CA ILE A 74 -29.60 23.87 -26.18
C ILE A 74 -30.46 23.09 -25.18
N ILE A 75 -31.50 23.75 -24.67
CA ILE A 75 -32.44 23.15 -23.72
C ILE A 75 -33.65 22.67 -24.52
N GLU A 76 -33.66 21.39 -24.88
CA GLU A 76 -34.83 20.76 -25.49
C GLU A 76 -35.87 20.47 -24.40
N THR A 77 -36.93 21.27 -24.36
CA THR A 77 -38.08 21.03 -23.49
C THR A 77 -38.80 19.75 -23.91
N GLY A 78 -38.53 18.63 -23.22
CA GLY A 78 -39.31 17.40 -23.40
C GLY A 78 -38.55 16.09 -23.30
N ASN A 79 -37.24 16.09 -23.05
CA ASN A 79 -36.50 14.82 -22.94
C ASN A 79 -36.56 14.24 -21.53
N ILE A 80 -37.69 13.62 -21.19
CA ILE A 80 -38.02 13.08 -19.83
C ILE A 80 -37.27 11.76 -19.55
N GLY A 81 -36.64 11.14 -20.56
CA GLY A 81 -35.94 9.85 -20.45
C GLY A 81 -34.41 9.89 -20.55
N ALA A 82 -33.83 11.01 -21.01
CA ALA A 82 -32.38 11.20 -21.01
C ALA A 82 -32.01 11.82 -19.67
N GLY A 83 -31.45 11.03 -18.75
CA GLY A 83 -31.22 11.38 -17.34
C GLY A 83 -30.62 12.76 -17.06
N THR A 84 -30.50 13.09 -15.76
CA THR A 84 -29.94 14.36 -15.27
C THR A 84 -28.72 14.84 -16.06
N GLY A 85 -28.45 16.15 -16.10
CA GLY A 85 -27.32 16.71 -16.86
C GLY A 85 -25.97 16.04 -16.55
N GLU A 86 -25.82 15.43 -15.38
CA GLU A 86 -24.67 14.60 -14.99
C GLU A 86 -24.57 13.30 -15.80
N HIS A 87 -25.65 12.54 -15.95
CA HIS A 87 -25.68 11.34 -16.78
C HIS A 87 -25.34 11.64 -18.25
N GLN A 88 -25.91 12.71 -18.82
CA GLN A 88 -25.55 13.14 -20.18
C GLN A 88 -24.07 13.51 -20.31
N THR A 89 -23.49 14.07 -19.25
CA THR A 89 -22.05 14.37 -19.20
C THR A 89 -21.20 13.11 -19.14
N GLN A 90 -21.63 12.12 -18.37
CA GLN A 90 -20.95 10.85 -18.24
C GLN A 90 -20.98 10.07 -19.56
N THR A 91 -22.15 9.93 -20.17
CA THR A 91 -22.31 9.30 -21.48
C THR A 91 -21.42 9.96 -22.54
N PHE A 92 -21.40 11.29 -22.59
CA PHE A 92 -20.51 12.02 -23.51
C PHE A 92 -19.03 11.70 -23.29
N TYR A 93 -18.59 11.63 -22.03
CA TYR A 93 -17.20 11.33 -21.71
C TYR A 93 -16.83 9.89 -22.10
N GLU A 94 -17.67 8.93 -21.73
CA GLU A 94 -17.42 7.49 -21.95
C GLU A 94 -17.52 7.10 -23.42
N GLU A 95 -18.53 7.59 -24.14
CA GLU A 95 -18.79 7.18 -25.52
C GLU A 95 -17.99 7.99 -26.55
N THR A 96 -17.77 9.29 -26.30
CA THR A 96 -17.12 10.17 -27.28
C THR A 96 -15.68 10.49 -26.90
N ILE A 97 -15.41 11.02 -25.70
CA ILE A 97 -14.08 11.54 -25.34
C ILE A 97 -13.07 10.41 -25.10
N LEU A 98 -13.46 9.38 -24.35
CA LEU A 98 -12.56 8.31 -23.92
C LEU A 98 -11.94 7.55 -25.12
N PRO A 99 -12.68 7.18 -26.18
CA PRO A 99 -12.08 6.57 -27.37
C PRO A 99 -11.04 7.46 -28.06
N PHE A 100 -11.27 8.78 -28.13
CA PHE A 100 -10.29 9.71 -28.69
C PHE A 100 -9.03 9.80 -27.82
N GLN A 101 -9.19 9.85 -26.50
CA GLN A 101 -8.06 9.83 -25.55
C GLN A 101 -7.23 8.54 -25.71
N MET A 102 -7.86 7.38 -25.82
CA MET A 102 -7.16 6.10 -26.04
C MET A 102 -6.35 6.11 -27.34
N ARG A 103 -6.92 6.62 -28.44
CA ARG A 103 -6.21 6.73 -29.72
C ARG A 103 -4.97 7.62 -29.64
N VAL A 104 -5.04 8.72 -28.90
CA VAL A 104 -3.89 9.61 -28.68
C VAL A 104 -2.86 8.95 -27.75
N ALA A 105 -3.31 8.33 -26.67
CA ALA A 105 -2.45 7.64 -25.71
C ALA A 105 -1.66 6.50 -26.35
N GLU A 106 -2.30 5.73 -27.23
CA GLU A 106 -1.65 4.66 -27.99
C GLU A 106 -0.63 5.20 -28.99
N LYS A 107 -0.94 6.30 -29.68
CA LYS A 107 0.02 6.97 -30.58
C LYS A 107 1.25 7.48 -29.82
N LEU A 108 1.07 8.07 -28.65
CA LEU A 108 2.16 8.54 -27.78
C LEU A 108 2.98 7.36 -27.27
N THR A 109 2.33 6.30 -26.80
CA THR A 109 3.01 5.08 -26.35
C THR A 109 3.85 4.46 -27.48
N LYS A 110 3.31 4.41 -28.70
CA LYS A 110 4.03 3.85 -29.86
C LYS A 110 5.21 4.72 -30.31
N HIS A 111 4.98 6.01 -30.55
CA HIS A 111 6.00 6.89 -31.17
C HIS A 111 6.98 7.47 -30.16
N VAL A 112 6.50 7.87 -28.98
CA VAL A 112 7.34 8.54 -27.97
C VAL A 112 7.98 7.51 -27.05
N VAL A 113 7.19 6.63 -26.43
CA VAL A 113 7.70 5.71 -25.41
C VAL A 113 8.50 4.57 -26.03
N ARG A 114 7.94 3.87 -27.03
CA ARG A 114 8.59 2.71 -27.64
C ARG A 114 9.64 3.10 -28.68
N GLN A 115 9.30 3.95 -29.65
CA GLN A 115 10.23 4.33 -30.73
C GLN A 115 11.22 5.43 -30.32
N GLY A 116 10.82 6.38 -29.47
CA GLY A 116 11.69 7.46 -29.00
C GLY A 116 12.63 7.05 -27.88
N PHE A 117 12.08 6.54 -26.77
CA PHE A 117 12.85 6.19 -25.58
C PHE A 117 13.32 4.72 -25.51
N GLY A 118 12.81 3.85 -26.39
CA GLY A 118 13.20 2.43 -26.40
C GLY A 118 12.68 1.61 -25.21
N ILE A 119 11.71 2.14 -24.44
CA ILE A 119 11.17 1.49 -23.24
C ILE A 119 9.97 0.62 -23.65
N ALA A 120 10.09 -0.70 -23.48
CA ALA A 120 9.03 -1.64 -23.85
C ALA A 120 7.94 -1.81 -22.78
N ASP A 121 8.28 -1.51 -21.53
CA ASP A 121 7.46 -1.86 -20.36
C ASP A 121 6.49 -0.76 -19.93
N TRP A 122 6.60 0.45 -20.49
CA TRP A 122 5.80 1.59 -20.07
C TRP A 122 4.68 1.87 -21.08
N SER A 123 3.51 2.22 -20.57
CA SER A 123 2.36 2.65 -21.38
C SER A 123 1.83 3.99 -20.86
N PHE A 124 1.50 4.89 -21.78
CA PHE A 124 0.89 6.16 -21.43
C PHE A 124 -0.62 5.98 -21.33
N GLN A 125 -1.23 6.43 -20.24
CA GLN A 125 -2.67 6.45 -20.04
C GLN A 125 -3.11 7.81 -19.50
N PHE A 126 -4.24 8.31 -19.99
CA PHE A 126 -4.88 9.48 -19.39
C PHE A 126 -5.53 9.09 -18.07
N ASN A 127 -5.44 9.97 -17.07
CA ASN A 127 -6.17 9.79 -15.84
C ASN A 127 -7.68 9.76 -16.15
N LYS A 128 -8.37 8.75 -15.61
CA LYS A 128 -9.84 8.74 -15.64
C LYS A 128 -10.34 10.01 -14.93
N ARG A 129 -11.45 10.57 -15.43
CA ARG A 129 -12.11 11.73 -14.81
C ARG A 129 -12.21 11.50 -13.30
N ALA A 130 -11.95 12.56 -12.53
CA ALA A 130 -12.18 12.55 -11.10
C ALA A 130 -13.64 12.11 -10.86
N ILE A 131 -13.81 10.94 -10.25
CA ILE A 131 -15.09 10.48 -9.70
C ILE A 131 -15.58 11.60 -8.77
N ASP A 132 -16.87 11.91 -8.80
CA ASP A 132 -17.45 12.93 -7.93
C ASP A 132 -17.09 12.65 -6.47
N GLU A 133 -16.81 13.69 -5.68
CA GLU A 133 -16.37 13.55 -4.29
C GLU A 133 -17.39 12.78 -3.46
N LYS A 134 -18.68 12.90 -3.83
CA LYS A 134 -19.79 12.17 -3.25
C LYS A 134 -19.72 10.67 -3.53
N ASP A 135 -19.56 10.29 -4.80
CA ASP A 135 -19.46 8.88 -5.20
C ASP A 135 -18.20 8.23 -4.61
N GLN A 136 -17.09 8.96 -4.52
CA GLN A 136 -15.89 8.49 -3.82
C GLN A 136 -16.14 8.26 -2.33
N ALA A 137 -16.84 9.17 -1.66
CA ALA A 137 -17.18 9.02 -0.24
C ALA A 137 -18.08 7.81 0.00
N GLU A 138 -19.05 7.55 -0.88
CA GLU A 138 -19.90 6.35 -0.82
C GLU A 138 -19.10 5.07 -1.03
N ILE A 139 -18.21 5.05 -2.03
CA ILE A 139 -17.29 3.93 -2.28
C ILE A 139 -16.39 3.67 -1.07
N PHE A 140 -15.80 4.70 -0.47
CA PHE A 140 -14.95 4.55 0.71
C PHE A 140 -15.75 4.10 1.94
N ASN A 141 -17.00 4.55 2.12
CA ASN A 141 -17.87 4.07 3.19
C ASN A 141 -18.15 2.57 3.05
N ILE A 142 -18.45 2.10 1.84
CA ILE A 142 -18.64 0.68 1.54
C ILE A 142 -17.36 -0.12 1.86
N TYR A 143 -16.18 0.38 1.46
CA TYR A 143 -14.91 -0.30 1.76
C TYR A 143 -14.52 -0.29 3.24
N LEU A 144 -14.89 0.75 3.99
CA LEU A 144 -14.69 0.82 5.44
C LEU A 144 -15.61 -0.14 6.19
N GLN A 145 -16.89 -0.22 5.79
CA GLN A 145 -17.85 -1.15 6.38
C GLN A 145 -17.46 -2.61 6.12
N ASN A 146 -16.94 -2.90 4.93
CA ASN A 146 -16.49 -4.24 4.57
C ASN A 146 -15.07 -4.58 5.08
N GLY A 147 -14.41 -3.65 5.78
CA GLY A 147 -13.05 -3.87 6.33
C GLY A 147 -11.95 -4.03 5.26
N VAL A 148 -12.23 -3.63 4.01
CA VAL A 148 -11.27 -3.70 2.89
C VAL A 148 -10.22 -2.60 3.01
N PHE A 149 -10.63 -1.42 3.47
CA PHE A 149 -9.72 -0.34 3.85
C PHE A 149 -9.88 -0.01 5.32
N THR A 150 -8.77 0.36 5.94
CA THR A 150 -8.77 0.98 7.26
C THR A 150 -9.11 2.47 7.13
N PRO A 151 -9.67 3.11 8.19
CA PRO A 151 -9.91 4.55 8.20
C PRO A 151 -8.67 5.38 7.86
N GLU A 152 -7.47 4.89 8.20
CA GLU A 152 -6.21 5.57 7.94
C GLU A 152 -5.76 5.47 6.48
N GLU A 153 -6.03 4.35 5.80
CA GLU A 153 -5.78 4.19 4.37
C GLU A 153 -6.69 5.12 3.55
N VAL A 154 -7.97 5.24 3.95
CA VAL A 154 -8.90 6.19 3.32
C VAL A 154 -8.43 7.63 3.53
N ARG A 155 -8.01 8.01 4.74
CA ARG A 155 -7.44 9.35 5.00
C ARG A 155 -6.24 9.64 4.11
N ARG A 156 -5.33 8.68 3.91
CA ARG A 156 -4.16 8.86 3.04
C ARG A 156 -4.54 9.08 1.58
N ILE A 157 -5.62 8.46 1.11
CA ILE A 157 -6.11 8.61 -0.27
C ILE A 157 -6.82 9.96 -0.47
N VAL A 158 -7.52 10.44 0.56
CA VAL A 158 -8.31 11.69 0.51
C VAL A 158 -7.48 12.93 0.83
N ALA A 159 -6.49 12.82 1.73
CA ALA A 159 -5.67 13.94 2.23
C ALA A 159 -5.03 14.82 1.14
N PRO A 160 -4.46 14.28 0.04
CA PRO A 160 -3.86 15.10 -1.01
C PRO A 160 -4.85 16.04 -1.73
N ARG A 161 -6.16 15.78 -1.61
CA ARG A 161 -7.22 16.54 -2.28
C ARG A 161 -7.88 17.59 -1.39
N MET A 162 -7.68 17.54 -0.08
CA MET A 162 -8.27 18.49 0.87
C MET A 162 -7.16 19.24 1.64
N PRO A 163 -6.81 20.48 1.24
CA PRO A 163 -5.73 21.24 1.86
C PRO A 163 -5.92 21.48 3.37
N GLU A 164 -7.15 21.57 3.85
CA GLU A 164 -7.47 21.71 5.28
C GLU A 164 -7.32 20.39 6.06
N LEU A 165 -7.57 19.25 5.41
CA LEU A 165 -7.31 17.92 5.95
C LEU A 165 -5.81 17.59 5.89
N GLN A 166 -5.12 18.03 4.85
CA GLN A 166 -3.66 18.00 4.73
C GLN A 166 -3.03 18.88 5.81
N LYS A 167 -3.54 20.08 6.05
CA LYS A 167 -3.14 20.92 7.19
C LYS A 167 -3.48 20.28 8.52
N SER A 168 -4.57 19.54 8.69
CA SER A 168 -4.86 18.84 9.96
C SER A 168 -4.03 17.57 10.13
N LEU A 169 -3.59 16.93 9.06
CA LEU A 169 -2.64 15.80 9.05
C LEU A 169 -1.19 16.27 9.24
N ASP A 170 -0.80 17.38 8.63
CA ASP A 170 0.54 17.97 8.76
C ASP A 170 0.65 18.84 10.03
N ALA A 171 -0.43 19.48 10.49
CA ALA A 171 -0.55 19.96 11.87
C ALA A 171 -0.71 18.78 12.83
N GLY A 172 -1.27 17.63 12.44
CA GLY A 172 -1.21 16.39 13.22
C GLY A 172 0.21 15.84 13.37
N LYS A 173 1.14 16.22 12.48
CA LYS A 173 2.57 15.94 12.59
C LYS A 173 3.36 17.03 13.33
N GLY A 174 2.78 18.20 13.59
CA GLY A 174 3.45 19.35 14.22
C GLY A 174 2.70 19.99 15.41
N ALA A 175 1.57 19.43 15.81
CA ALA A 175 0.67 19.94 16.85
C ALA A 175 0.08 18.80 17.68
N LEU A 176 0.85 17.74 17.93
CA LEU A 176 0.58 16.85 19.04
C LEU A 176 1.34 17.34 20.29
N SER A 177 1.26 18.63 20.63
CA SER A 177 1.87 19.12 21.88
C SER A 177 1.20 18.45 23.09
N GLY A 178 1.80 17.36 23.57
CA GLY A 178 1.27 16.48 24.60
C GLY A 178 1.80 15.03 24.50
N PRO A 179 1.35 14.11 25.38
CA PRO A 179 1.87 12.74 25.50
C PRO A 179 1.81 11.92 24.20
N SER A 180 0.86 12.25 23.31
CA SER A 180 0.60 11.54 22.06
C SER A 180 1.68 11.76 20.98
N GLU A 181 2.36 12.91 20.91
CA GLU A 181 3.50 13.12 20.00
C GLU A 181 4.70 12.28 20.40
N THR A 182 4.99 12.25 21.70
CA THR A 182 6.06 11.42 22.27
C THR A 182 5.84 9.95 21.94
N ILE A 183 4.59 9.48 22.03
CA ILE A 183 4.23 8.08 21.68
C ILE A 183 4.41 7.82 20.18
N VAL A 184 3.92 8.71 19.31
CA VAL A 184 4.02 8.54 17.85
C VAL A 184 5.47 8.62 17.38
N ASN A 185 6.24 9.59 17.86
CA ASN A 185 7.66 9.75 17.52
C ASN A 185 8.52 8.60 18.07
N ALA A 186 8.19 8.09 19.26
CA ALA A 186 8.86 6.92 19.81
C ALA A 186 8.57 5.64 19.00
N THR A 187 7.31 5.46 18.58
CA THR A 187 6.89 4.33 17.75
C THR A 187 7.58 4.38 16.37
N ALA A 188 7.61 5.56 15.74
CA ALA A 188 8.29 5.77 14.46
C ALA A 188 9.80 5.50 14.56
N ALA A 189 10.43 5.91 15.66
CA ALA A 189 11.86 5.65 15.90
C ALA A 189 12.17 4.16 16.13
N ALA A 190 11.31 3.42 16.84
CA ALA A 190 11.46 1.98 17.01
C ALA A 190 11.35 1.24 15.66
N ILE A 191 10.33 1.57 14.85
CA ILE A 191 10.14 1.03 13.50
C ILE A 191 11.35 1.37 12.59
N ALA A 192 11.93 2.56 12.73
CA ALA A 192 13.11 2.95 11.97
C ALA A 192 14.37 2.13 12.34
N ILE A 193 14.51 1.69 13.59
CA ILE A 193 15.59 0.76 13.99
C ILE A 193 15.33 -0.61 13.37
N GLU A 194 14.10 -1.13 13.48
CA GLU A 194 13.72 -2.41 12.88
C GLU A 194 13.98 -2.45 11.38
N ASN A 195 13.53 -1.45 10.62
CA ASN A 195 13.72 -1.41 9.17
C ASN A 195 15.22 -1.37 8.79
N ARG A 196 16.03 -0.55 9.49
CA ARG A 196 17.48 -0.52 9.27
C ARG A 196 18.15 -1.85 9.61
N PHE A 197 17.65 -2.56 10.61
CA PHE A 197 18.14 -3.88 11.00
C PHE A 197 17.77 -4.93 9.94
N VAL A 198 16.53 -4.92 9.43
CA VAL A 198 16.12 -5.76 8.29
C VAL A 198 17.01 -5.53 7.08
N ASP A 199 17.28 -4.27 6.73
CA ASP A 199 18.15 -3.92 5.61
C ASP A 199 19.60 -4.36 5.80
N ALA A 200 20.11 -4.28 7.04
CA ALA A 200 21.45 -4.74 7.36
C ALA A 200 21.58 -6.27 7.27
N MET A 201 20.59 -7.01 7.79
CA MET A 201 20.53 -8.47 7.66
C MET A 201 20.36 -8.89 6.20
N GLY A 202 19.50 -8.22 5.46
CA GLY A 202 19.29 -8.45 4.03
C GLY A 202 20.56 -8.20 3.20
N ARG A 203 21.33 -7.14 3.51
CA ARG A 203 22.66 -6.91 2.91
C ARG A 203 23.63 -8.02 3.26
N LEU A 204 23.73 -8.38 4.53
CA LEU A 204 24.63 -9.44 4.99
C LEU A 204 24.38 -10.77 4.27
N PHE A 205 23.11 -11.18 4.12
CA PHE A 205 22.83 -12.41 3.39
C PHE A 205 23.05 -12.28 1.87
N ARG A 206 22.93 -11.09 1.28
CA ARG A 206 23.33 -10.84 -0.11
C ARG A 206 24.84 -10.93 -0.28
N ASP A 207 25.61 -10.43 0.67
CA ASP A 207 27.07 -10.47 0.64
C ASP A 207 27.58 -11.90 0.79
N ILE A 208 26.99 -12.69 1.70
CA ILE A 208 27.28 -14.14 1.83
C ILE A 208 26.97 -14.85 0.50
N LYS A 209 25.81 -14.56 -0.10
CA LYS A 209 25.42 -15.14 -1.39
C LYS A 209 26.44 -14.82 -2.48
N ALA A 210 26.84 -13.56 -2.60
CA ALA A 210 27.81 -13.11 -3.60
C ALA A 210 29.19 -13.76 -3.38
N ALA A 211 29.64 -13.89 -2.13
CA ALA A 211 30.90 -14.52 -1.79
C ALA A 211 30.92 -16.02 -2.15
N VAL A 212 29.84 -16.74 -1.82
CA VAL A 212 29.69 -18.16 -2.16
C VAL A 212 29.63 -18.34 -3.69
N ALA A 213 28.87 -17.51 -4.40
CA ALA A 213 28.77 -17.57 -5.86
C ALA A 213 30.10 -17.29 -6.56
N ALA A 214 30.90 -16.34 -6.08
CA ALA A 214 32.19 -16.00 -6.66
C ALA A 214 33.23 -17.14 -6.53
N LYS A 215 33.10 -17.99 -5.51
CA LYS A 215 34.05 -19.07 -5.22
C LYS A 215 33.58 -20.44 -5.69
N LEU A 216 32.29 -20.60 -6.00
CA LEU A 216 31.76 -21.87 -6.53
C LEU A 216 32.50 -22.39 -7.77
N PRO A 217 32.92 -21.55 -8.76
CA PRO A 217 33.66 -22.03 -9.93
C PRO A 217 35.07 -22.53 -9.63
N SER A 218 35.61 -22.24 -8.45
CA SER A 218 36.94 -22.70 -8.04
C SER A 218 36.96 -24.10 -7.43
N LEU A 219 35.78 -24.72 -7.24
CA LEU A 219 35.67 -26.10 -6.78
C LEU A 219 35.94 -27.09 -7.92
N ASP A 220 36.78 -28.09 -7.66
CA ASP A 220 36.89 -29.26 -8.53
C ASP A 220 35.74 -30.25 -8.27
N ILE A 221 34.62 -30.01 -8.95
CA ILE A 221 33.41 -30.84 -8.84
C ILE A 221 33.68 -32.29 -9.25
N ALA A 222 34.63 -32.55 -10.15
CA ALA A 222 34.95 -33.90 -10.61
C ALA A 222 35.67 -34.71 -9.50
N ALA A 223 36.56 -34.06 -8.74
CA ALA A 223 37.26 -34.68 -7.61
C ALA A 223 36.35 -34.92 -6.39
N LEU A 224 35.34 -34.06 -6.17
CA LEU A 224 34.43 -34.12 -5.02
C LEU A 224 33.30 -35.15 -5.18
N ARG A 225 32.97 -35.53 -6.42
CA ARG A 225 31.87 -36.43 -6.77
C ARG A 225 31.86 -37.78 -6.02
N PRO A 226 32.94 -38.60 -6.02
CA PRO A 226 32.92 -39.92 -5.36
C PRO A 226 32.80 -39.81 -3.83
N LYS A 227 33.22 -38.69 -3.23
CA LYS A 227 33.11 -38.43 -1.80
C LYS A 227 31.70 -37.96 -1.43
N ALA A 228 31.09 -37.11 -2.25
CA ALA A 228 29.71 -36.64 -2.06
C ALA A 228 28.68 -37.79 -2.14
N THR A 229 28.86 -38.75 -3.07
CA THR A 229 27.96 -39.91 -3.21
C THR A 229 27.99 -40.85 -1.99
N LYS A 230 29.12 -40.92 -1.27
CA LYS A 230 29.23 -41.69 -0.01
C LYS A 230 28.61 -40.96 1.19
N ALA A 231 28.52 -39.64 1.15
CA ALA A 231 28.02 -38.79 2.24
C ALA A 231 26.50 -38.53 2.20
N GLY A 232 25.80 -38.96 1.15
CA GLY A 232 24.37 -38.76 0.92
C GLY A 232 23.43 -39.55 1.82
N GLN A 233 23.68 -39.61 3.13
CA GLN A 233 22.65 -40.02 4.10
C GLN A 233 21.68 -38.86 4.36
N PRO A 234 20.36 -39.11 4.40
CA PRO A 234 19.37 -38.06 4.59
C PRO A 234 19.53 -37.38 5.96
N PRO A 235 19.37 -36.06 6.05
CA PRO A 235 19.50 -35.34 7.31
C PRO A 235 18.36 -35.69 8.27
N GLU A 236 18.67 -35.87 9.55
CA GLU A 236 17.68 -36.18 10.56
C GLU A 236 16.94 -34.89 10.98
N PRO A 237 15.60 -34.83 10.87
CA PRO A 237 14.85 -33.68 11.33
C PRO A 237 14.84 -33.62 12.86
N ARG A 238 15.41 -32.55 13.43
CA ARG A 238 15.37 -32.25 14.86
C ARG A 238 14.37 -31.13 15.11
N THR A 239 13.25 -31.48 15.73
CA THR A 239 12.22 -30.50 16.09
C THR A 239 12.59 -29.82 17.41
N ILE A 240 12.91 -28.52 17.38
CA ILE A 240 12.92 -27.69 18.58
C ILE A 240 11.50 -27.20 18.82
N SER A 241 10.88 -27.77 19.85
CA SER A 241 9.59 -27.31 20.37
C SER A 241 9.86 -26.28 21.48
N ARG A 242 9.35 -25.04 21.30
CA ARG A 242 9.06 -24.13 22.41
C ARG A 242 7.55 -24.13 22.63
N ARG A 243 7.11 -23.61 23.78
CA ARG A 243 5.72 -23.67 24.29
C ARG A 243 4.62 -23.37 23.25
N LEU A 244 4.89 -22.57 22.21
CA LEU A 244 3.92 -22.13 21.19
C LEU A 244 4.33 -22.43 19.72
N TYR A 245 5.52 -22.97 19.46
CA TYR A 245 5.95 -23.27 18.07
C TYR A 245 6.96 -24.41 17.99
N SER A 246 6.91 -25.14 16.88
CA SER A 246 7.88 -26.20 16.55
C SER A 246 8.72 -25.79 15.34
N LEU A 247 10.02 -25.58 15.55
CA LEU A 247 11.00 -25.35 14.50
C LEU A 247 11.64 -26.69 14.16
N ARG A 248 11.42 -27.19 12.94
CA ARG A 248 12.12 -28.38 12.46
C ARG A 248 13.48 -27.94 11.89
N LEU A 249 14.54 -28.10 12.69
CA LEU A 249 15.92 -27.91 12.27
C LEU A 249 16.49 -29.24 11.80
N THR A 250 17.08 -29.31 10.62
CA THR A 250 17.75 -30.53 10.15
C THR A 250 19.11 -30.68 10.84
N ARG A 251 19.33 -31.78 11.57
CA ARG A 251 20.63 -32.19 12.11
C ARG A 251 21.29 -33.13 11.10
N PHE A 252 22.50 -32.78 10.68
CA PHE A 252 23.20 -33.50 9.62
C PHE A 252 24.17 -34.55 10.18
N PRO A 253 24.34 -35.72 9.51
CA PRO A 253 25.31 -36.73 9.88
C PRO A 253 26.76 -36.21 9.79
N GLU A 254 27.64 -36.64 10.70
CA GLU A 254 29.06 -36.25 10.74
C GLU A 254 29.85 -36.59 9.47
N ALA A 255 29.39 -37.57 8.68
CA ALA A 255 30.00 -37.97 7.41
C ALA A 255 30.01 -36.85 6.34
N SER A 256 29.15 -35.82 6.49
CA SER A 256 29.10 -34.65 5.61
C SER A 256 30.19 -33.60 5.88
N LYS A 257 30.95 -33.72 6.99
CA LYS A 257 32.02 -32.79 7.39
C LYS A 257 33.40 -33.11 6.80
N GLN A 258 33.55 -34.21 6.06
CA GLN A 258 34.85 -34.70 5.54
C GLN A 258 35.22 -34.17 4.14
N LEU A 259 34.69 -33.01 3.74
CA LEU A 259 34.95 -32.38 2.45
C LEU A 259 35.63 -31.01 2.67
N ASP A 260 36.95 -31.03 2.83
CA ASP A 260 37.78 -29.85 3.12
C ASP A 260 37.53 -28.69 2.13
N ASP A 261 37.34 -28.98 0.84
CA ASP A 261 37.08 -27.96 -0.19
C ASP A 261 35.71 -27.28 -0.03
N ILE A 262 34.71 -27.97 0.54
CA ILE A 262 33.40 -27.40 0.86
C ILE A 262 33.49 -26.55 2.14
N GLU A 263 34.25 -26.99 3.14
CA GLU A 263 34.45 -26.24 4.39
C GLU A 263 35.05 -24.85 4.13
N VAL A 264 36.01 -24.73 3.20
CA VAL A 264 36.60 -23.44 2.78
C VAL A 264 35.54 -22.46 2.23
N LEU A 265 34.51 -22.95 1.54
CA LEU A 265 33.39 -22.10 1.10
C LEU A 265 32.48 -21.68 2.25
N LEU A 266 32.35 -22.53 3.27
CA LEU A 266 31.49 -22.28 4.43
C LEU A 266 32.12 -21.28 5.41
N GLU A 267 33.45 -21.10 5.39
CA GLU A 267 34.13 -20.05 6.16
C GLU A 267 33.70 -18.62 5.77
N TYR A 268 33.20 -18.43 4.54
CA TYR A 268 32.63 -17.14 4.11
C TYR A 268 31.32 -16.79 4.82
N VAL A 269 30.67 -17.75 5.49
CA VAL A 269 29.60 -17.47 6.47
C VAL A 269 30.26 -16.98 7.77
N ASP A 270 30.55 -15.68 7.77
CA ASP A 270 31.28 -15.01 8.84
C ASP A 270 30.36 -14.75 10.05
N LYS A 271 30.53 -15.57 11.08
CA LYS A 271 29.83 -15.45 12.38
C LYS A 271 30.09 -14.09 13.03
N ASP A 272 31.28 -13.53 12.90
CA ASP A 272 31.65 -12.27 13.55
C ASP A 272 30.95 -11.09 12.89
N LYS A 273 30.81 -11.10 11.55
CA LYS A 273 29.98 -10.10 10.84
C LYS A 273 28.52 -10.16 11.28
N ILE A 274 27.94 -11.36 11.38
CA ILE A 274 26.55 -11.53 11.85
C ILE A 274 26.43 -10.98 13.29
N THR A 275 27.37 -11.35 14.15
CA THR A 275 27.41 -10.90 15.55
C THR A 275 27.48 -9.38 15.65
N ARG A 276 28.35 -8.71 14.87
CA ARG A 276 28.48 -7.25 14.87
C ARG A 276 27.19 -6.55 14.45
N VAL A 277 26.50 -7.08 13.44
CA VAL A 277 25.20 -6.53 13.00
C VAL A 277 24.16 -6.70 14.11
N LEU A 278 24.01 -7.91 14.66
CA LEU A 278 23.06 -8.18 15.73
C LEU A 278 23.34 -7.27 16.95
N GLN A 279 24.58 -7.23 17.44
CA GLN A 279 24.97 -6.42 18.60
C GLN A 279 24.67 -4.93 18.41
N LYS A 280 24.99 -4.39 17.23
CA LYS A 280 24.76 -2.97 16.95
C LYS A 280 23.28 -2.61 17.10
N PHE A 281 22.39 -3.38 16.45
CA PHE A 281 20.97 -3.06 16.44
C PHE A 281 20.25 -3.44 17.74
N THR A 282 20.65 -4.52 18.42
CA THR A 282 20.07 -4.86 19.72
C THR A 282 20.45 -3.84 20.79
N LEU A 283 21.69 -3.35 20.83
CA LEU A 283 22.09 -2.28 21.75
C LEU A 283 21.36 -0.97 21.44
N GLU A 284 21.22 -0.61 20.16
CA GLU A 284 20.46 0.58 19.75
C GLU A 284 18.97 0.49 20.14
N ALA A 285 18.36 -0.68 19.94
CA ALA A 285 16.97 -0.95 20.34
C ALA A 285 16.79 -0.90 21.86
N ALA A 286 17.72 -1.47 22.63
CA ALA A 286 17.70 -1.44 24.08
C ALA A 286 17.85 -0.02 24.64
N ALA A 287 18.82 0.75 24.16
CA ALA A 287 18.98 2.15 24.55
C ALA A 287 17.72 2.98 24.24
N LYS A 288 17.05 2.70 23.12
CA LYS A 288 15.80 3.38 22.77
C LYS A 288 14.63 2.97 23.69
N GLY A 289 14.50 1.68 23.99
CA GLY A 289 13.50 1.17 24.93
C GLY A 289 13.68 1.75 26.32
N LEU A 290 14.92 1.82 26.79
CA LEU A 290 15.30 2.45 28.06
C LEU A 290 14.89 3.92 28.10
N LYS A 291 15.31 4.72 27.11
CA LYS A 291 14.98 6.14 27.05
C LYS A 291 13.47 6.39 26.99
N LEU A 292 12.73 5.57 26.25
CA LEU A 292 11.28 5.74 26.17
C LEU A 292 10.59 5.38 27.48
N SER A 293 11.02 4.30 28.13
CA SER A 293 10.50 3.87 29.42
C SER A 293 10.80 4.93 30.50
N ALA A 294 12.02 5.46 30.52
CA ALA A 294 12.42 6.55 31.39
C ALA A 294 11.55 7.80 31.20
N GLN A 295 11.35 8.23 29.94
CA GLN A 295 10.46 9.36 29.61
C GLN A 295 9.00 9.13 30.04
N ARG A 296 8.48 7.91 29.91
CA ARG A 296 7.11 7.56 30.33
C ARG A 296 6.96 7.52 31.85
N GLY A 297 7.99 7.06 32.55
CA GLY A 297 8.03 6.98 34.01
C GLY A 297 8.38 8.32 34.69
N GLY A 298 8.73 9.37 33.94
CA GLY A 298 9.19 10.64 34.52
C GLY A 298 10.58 10.53 35.17
N LEU A 299 11.44 9.67 34.63
CA LEU A 299 12.74 9.32 35.18
C LEU A 299 13.83 10.07 34.39
N ASP A 300 14.28 11.21 34.91
CA ASP A 300 15.23 12.09 34.22
C ASP A 300 16.70 11.63 34.31
N GLU A 301 17.01 10.60 35.11
CA GLU A 301 18.39 10.20 35.43
C GLU A 301 18.89 8.93 34.70
N VAL A 302 18.07 8.29 33.87
CA VAL A 302 18.41 7.00 33.23
C VAL A 302 18.68 7.19 31.74
N ASP A 303 19.96 7.38 31.39
CA ASP A 303 20.40 7.63 30.01
C ASP A 303 21.10 6.43 29.33
N GLU A 304 21.65 5.49 30.10
CA GLU A 304 22.42 4.36 29.56
C GLU A 304 21.95 2.98 30.07
N PRO A 305 21.95 1.95 29.19
CA PRO A 305 21.70 0.56 29.60
C PRO A 305 22.74 0.07 30.61
N SER A 306 22.30 -0.65 31.64
CA SER A 306 23.20 -1.23 32.64
C SER A 306 24.26 -2.15 32.01
N GLN A 307 25.42 -2.26 32.67
CA GLN A 307 26.49 -3.15 32.19
C GLN A 307 26.02 -4.60 32.07
N ALA A 308 25.20 -5.06 33.03
CA ALA A 308 24.60 -6.39 33.02
C ALA A 308 23.72 -6.61 31.77
N LEU A 309 22.87 -5.64 31.42
CA LEU A 309 22.05 -5.71 30.22
C LEU A 309 22.92 -5.71 28.95
N GLN A 310 23.95 -4.87 28.87
CA GLN A 310 24.85 -4.84 27.72
C GLN A 310 25.58 -6.17 27.51
N GLU A 311 26.05 -6.82 28.58
CA GLU A 311 26.69 -8.14 28.53
C GLU A 311 25.69 -9.24 28.12
N LYS A 312 24.47 -9.20 28.66
CA LYS A 312 23.38 -10.11 28.28
C LYS A 312 23.07 -10.01 26.78
N LEU A 313 22.89 -8.80 26.26
CA LEU A 313 22.59 -8.58 24.84
C LEU A 313 23.74 -8.99 23.92
N LYS A 314 25.00 -8.75 24.33
CA LYS A 314 26.18 -9.23 23.58
C LYS A 314 26.23 -10.75 23.52
N THR A 315 25.94 -11.43 24.63
CA THR A 315 25.93 -12.90 24.72
C THR A 315 24.80 -13.51 23.88
N ASN A 316 23.61 -12.91 23.93
CA ASN A 316 22.46 -13.32 23.12
C ASN A 316 22.77 -13.17 21.62
N ALA A 317 23.37 -12.03 21.22
CA ALA A 317 23.77 -11.80 19.84
C ALA A 317 24.81 -12.82 19.35
N VAL A 318 25.81 -13.19 20.16
CA VAL A 318 26.80 -14.23 19.82
C VAL A 318 26.15 -15.60 19.64
N THR A 319 25.22 -15.95 20.54
CA THR A 319 24.51 -17.22 20.52
C THR A 319 23.63 -17.33 19.28
N LEU A 320 22.84 -16.29 18.99
CA LEU A 320 21.99 -16.23 17.82
C LEU A 320 22.82 -16.22 16.52
N ALA A 321 23.89 -15.44 16.46
CA ALA A 321 24.81 -15.45 15.32
C ALA A 321 25.37 -16.85 15.06
N GLY A 322 25.70 -17.58 16.13
CA GLY A 322 26.10 -18.99 16.06
C GLY A 322 25.02 -19.86 15.42
N HIS A 323 23.78 -19.79 15.89
CA HIS A 323 22.67 -20.56 15.33
C HIS A 323 22.38 -20.22 13.86
N VAL A 324 22.37 -18.93 13.51
CA VAL A 324 22.16 -18.47 12.13
C VAL A 324 23.29 -18.95 11.22
N SER A 325 24.54 -18.77 11.65
CA SER A 325 25.73 -19.22 10.91
C SER A 325 25.69 -20.73 10.68
N GLU A 326 25.47 -21.53 11.72
CA GLU A 326 25.43 -22.99 11.59
C GLU A 326 24.28 -23.45 10.70
N SER A 327 23.10 -22.82 10.82
CA SER A 327 21.96 -23.12 9.95
C SER A 327 22.25 -22.80 8.48
N LEU A 328 22.88 -21.66 8.18
CA LEU A 328 23.27 -21.29 6.83
C LEU A 328 24.33 -22.24 6.27
N LYS A 329 25.38 -22.53 7.05
CA LYS A 329 26.44 -23.45 6.64
C LYS A 329 25.88 -24.83 6.31
N ALA A 330 24.95 -25.31 7.14
CA ALA A 330 24.29 -26.58 6.94
C ALA A 330 23.43 -26.60 5.66
N GLY A 331 22.66 -25.54 5.39
CA GLY A 331 21.85 -25.42 4.16
C GLY A 331 22.71 -25.38 2.89
N ILE A 332 23.79 -24.61 2.89
CA ILE A 332 24.74 -24.55 1.76
C ILE A 332 25.40 -25.91 1.55
N ARG A 333 25.86 -26.56 2.63
CA ARG A 333 26.48 -27.90 2.57
C ARG A 333 25.55 -28.93 1.94
N GLN A 334 24.28 -28.94 2.33
CA GLN A 334 23.27 -29.83 1.76
C GLN A 334 23.06 -29.55 0.26
N ALA A 335 22.87 -28.28 -0.10
CA ALA A 335 22.68 -27.89 -1.50
C ALA A 335 23.84 -28.34 -2.40
N LEU A 336 25.08 -28.18 -1.90
CA LEU A 336 26.29 -28.61 -2.59
C LEU A 336 26.37 -30.12 -2.75
N ILE A 337 26.18 -30.88 -1.67
CA ILE A 337 26.24 -32.35 -1.73
C ILE A 337 25.17 -32.90 -2.68
N GLU A 338 23.92 -32.45 -2.55
CA GLU A 338 22.83 -32.90 -3.41
C GLU A 338 23.08 -32.57 -4.88
N GLY A 339 23.48 -31.34 -5.20
CA GLY A 339 23.72 -30.94 -6.58
C GLY A 339 24.93 -31.64 -7.21
N ILE A 340 26.02 -31.84 -6.45
CA ILE A 340 27.18 -32.62 -6.92
C ILE A 340 26.79 -34.08 -7.17
N THR A 341 25.97 -34.69 -6.30
CA THR A 341 25.48 -36.07 -6.53
C THR A 341 24.55 -36.18 -7.73
N ALA A 342 23.74 -35.15 -7.98
CA ALA A 342 22.81 -35.07 -9.10
C ALA A 342 23.49 -34.75 -10.45
N ASN A 343 24.82 -34.56 -10.48
CA ASN A 343 25.58 -34.17 -11.67
C ASN A 343 25.13 -32.82 -12.27
N GLU A 344 24.74 -31.88 -11.41
CA GLU A 344 24.37 -30.53 -11.82
C GLU A 344 25.60 -29.75 -12.32
N THR A 345 25.39 -28.93 -13.34
CA THR A 345 26.39 -27.96 -13.82
C THR A 345 26.57 -26.83 -12.80
N ILE A 346 27.68 -26.07 -12.86
CA ILE A 346 27.91 -24.92 -11.96
C ILE A 346 26.73 -23.94 -11.93
N PRO A 347 26.10 -23.55 -13.08
CA PRO A 347 24.92 -22.70 -13.07
C PRO A 347 23.69 -23.31 -12.37
N GLU A 348 23.47 -24.61 -12.52
CA GLU A 348 22.37 -25.33 -11.86
C GLU A 348 22.60 -25.45 -10.35
N LEU A 349 23.85 -25.76 -9.96
CA LEU A 349 24.29 -25.81 -8.57
C LEU A 349 24.16 -24.44 -7.90
N MET A 350 24.52 -23.36 -8.60
CA MET A 350 24.25 -22.00 -8.13
C MET A 350 22.77 -21.83 -7.87
N ARG A 351 21.90 -22.08 -8.85
CA ARG A 351 20.44 -21.91 -8.70
C ARG A 351 19.85 -22.72 -7.53
N ARG A 352 20.38 -23.93 -7.29
CA ARG A 352 20.01 -24.76 -6.13
C ARG A 352 20.43 -24.11 -4.81
N ILE A 353 21.67 -23.65 -4.72
CA ILE A 353 22.18 -22.92 -3.54
C ILE A 353 21.36 -21.64 -3.32
N GLU A 354 21.03 -20.90 -4.37
CA GLU A 354 20.19 -19.71 -4.29
C GLU A 354 18.81 -20.07 -3.72
N THR A 355 18.16 -21.11 -4.25
CA THR A 355 16.86 -21.57 -3.77
C THR A 355 16.89 -22.00 -2.30
N GLN A 356 17.97 -22.66 -1.87
CA GLN A 356 18.15 -23.12 -0.49
C GLN A 356 18.47 -21.97 0.47
N LEU A 357 19.33 -21.03 0.07
CA LEU A 357 19.60 -19.80 0.83
C LEU A 357 18.39 -18.87 0.91
N ASP A 358 17.54 -18.91 -0.10
CA ASP A 358 16.28 -18.19 -0.11
C ASP A 358 15.21 -18.91 0.73
N SER A 359 15.33 -20.21 1.07
CA SER A 359 14.40 -20.94 1.94
C SER A 359 14.98 -21.28 3.31
N VAL A 360 15.12 -20.28 4.19
CA VAL A 360 15.86 -20.38 5.46
C VAL A 360 15.17 -21.31 6.48
N ALA A 361 13.84 -21.45 6.42
CA ALA A 361 13.10 -22.38 7.29
C ALA A 361 11.79 -22.84 6.65
N THR A 362 11.35 -24.06 6.97
CA THR A 362 10.01 -24.55 6.65
C THR A 362 9.12 -24.46 7.89
N VAL A 363 8.05 -23.67 7.81
CA VAL A 363 7.01 -23.60 8.84
C VAL A 363 5.85 -24.47 8.41
N GLN A 364 5.46 -25.43 9.26
CA GLN A 364 4.20 -26.12 9.07
C GLN A 364 3.09 -25.21 9.58
N VAL A 365 2.27 -24.73 8.66
CA VAL A 365 1.12 -23.91 8.99
C VAL A 365 -0.05 -24.86 9.22
N GLY A 366 -0.62 -24.81 10.43
CA GLY A 366 -1.80 -25.59 10.78
C GLY A 366 -2.99 -25.27 9.88
N ALA A 367 -3.95 -26.21 9.85
CA ALA A 367 -5.22 -26.01 9.18
C ALA A 367 -6.01 -24.89 9.88
N THR A 368 -6.58 -23.98 9.12
CA THR A 368 -7.52 -22.98 9.64
C THR A 368 -8.92 -23.57 9.56
N VAL A 369 -9.61 -23.66 10.69
CA VAL A 369 -10.99 -24.15 10.81
C VAL A 369 -11.92 -22.98 11.14
N ASP A 370 -13.16 -23.02 10.65
CA ASP A 370 -14.24 -22.12 11.07
C ASP A 370 -14.78 -22.50 12.47
N GLU A 371 -15.69 -21.69 13.01
CA GLU A 371 -16.37 -21.95 14.29
C GLU A 371 -17.18 -23.26 14.31
N ASN A 372 -17.47 -23.83 13.13
CA ASN A 372 -18.22 -25.08 12.94
C ASN A 372 -17.30 -26.29 12.67
N GLY A 373 -15.98 -26.13 12.74
CA GLY A 373 -15.00 -27.19 12.53
C GLY A 373 -14.70 -27.53 11.06
N ASN A 374 -15.19 -26.76 10.08
CA ASN A 374 -14.86 -26.94 8.67
C ASN A 374 -13.50 -26.33 8.36
N VAL A 375 -12.68 -27.06 7.62
CA VAL A 375 -11.34 -26.61 7.22
C VAL A 375 -11.45 -25.55 6.13
N LEU A 376 -11.36 -24.27 6.50
CA LEU A 376 -11.27 -23.13 5.59
C LEU A 376 -9.97 -23.15 4.77
N ARG A 377 -8.88 -23.66 5.38
CA ARG A 377 -7.60 -23.85 4.69
C ARG A 377 -6.84 -25.05 5.26
N GLY A 378 -6.49 -26.00 4.40
CA GLY A 378 -5.68 -27.17 4.79
C GLY A 378 -4.30 -26.81 5.33
N ALA A 379 -3.76 -27.69 6.18
CA ALA A 379 -2.40 -27.55 6.67
C ALA A 379 -1.41 -27.63 5.49
N HIS A 380 -0.44 -26.72 5.43
CA HIS A 380 0.55 -26.71 4.37
C HIS A 380 1.92 -26.30 4.92
N THR A 381 2.96 -26.73 4.22
CA THR A 381 4.33 -26.36 4.57
C THR A 381 4.70 -25.08 3.82
N ARG A 382 4.93 -23.99 4.56
CA ARG A 382 5.40 -22.72 4.00
C ARG A 382 6.92 -22.64 4.14
N LYS A 383 7.63 -22.52 3.02
CA LYS A 383 9.04 -22.12 3.01
C LYS A 383 9.09 -20.62 3.30
N LEU A 384 9.80 -20.23 4.36
CA LEU A 384 10.06 -18.84 4.67
C LEU A 384 11.17 -18.34 3.77
N ASP A 385 10.89 -17.24 3.07
CA ASP A 385 11.91 -16.60 2.26
C ASP A 385 12.96 -15.88 3.13
N ARG A 386 14.13 -15.61 2.58
CA ARG A 386 15.23 -14.91 3.28
C ARG A 386 14.85 -13.51 3.77
N SER A 387 14.03 -12.79 3.01
CA SER A 387 13.49 -11.47 3.42
C SER A 387 12.65 -11.59 4.68
N THR A 388 11.76 -12.59 4.71
CA THR A 388 10.87 -12.91 5.82
C THR A 388 11.67 -13.40 7.02
N ALA A 389 12.71 -14.20 6.81
CA ALA A 389 13.62 -14.60 7.87
C ALA A 389 14.40 -13.41 8.46
N SER A 390 14.87 -12.49 7.61
CA SER A 390 15.53 -11.24 8.04
C SER A 390 14.57 -10.38 8.86
N GLU A 391 13.33 -10.25 8.40
CA GLU A 391 12.25 -9.51 9.08
C GLU A 391 11.92 -10.13 10.44
N ILE A 392 11.72 -11.44 10.50
CA ILE A 392 11.43 -12.16 11.74
C ILE A 392 12.58 -11.98 12.75
N ILE A 393 13.83 -12.22 12.33
CA ILE A 393 14.99 -12.08 13.21
C ILE A 393 15.10 -10.64 13.72
N ALA A 394 15.06 -9.66 12.80
CA ALA A 394 15.24 -8.27 13.15
C ALA A 394 14.15 -7.78 14.11
N ARG A 395 12.87 -8.07 13.84
CA ARG A 395 11.75 -7.65 14.70
C ARG A 395 11.76 -8.35 16.04
N THR A 396 11.99 -9.66 16.07
CA THR A 396 12.02 -10.42 17.32
C THR A 396 13.17 -9.97 18.21
N GLU A 397 14.37 -9.79 17.67
CA GLU A 397 15.52 -9.38 18.47
C GLU A 397 15.51 -7.90 18.83
N ALA A 398 15.03 -7.02 17.94
CA ALA A 398 14.81 -5.62 18.27
C ALA A 398 13.77 -5.47 19.38
N ASN A 399 12.63 -6.16 19.28
CA ASN A 399 11.60 -6.08 20.31
C ASN A 399 12.04 -6.71 21.63
N ARG A 400 12.81 -7.80 21.61
CA ARG A 400 13.45 -8.36 22.81
C ARG A 400 14.31 -7.31 23.48
N ALA A 401 15.26 -6.75 22.73
CA ALA A 401 16.21 -5.79 23.28
C ALA A 401 15.52 -4.50 23.76
N PHE A 402 14.52 -4.02 23.03
CA PHE A 402 13.69 -2.88 23.42
C PHE A 402 12.97 -3.12 24.75
N ASN A 403 12.36 -4.28 24.94
CA ASN A 403 11.68 -4.64 26.19
C ASN A 403 12.66 -4.80 27.36
N GLU A 404 13.81 -5.44 27.13
CA GLU A 404 14.85 -5.57 28.15
C GLU A 404 15.41 -4.19 28.56
N GLY A 405 15.60 -3.28 27.61
CA GLY A 405 15.97 -1.90 27.90
C GLY A 405 14.89 -1.15 28.68
N ALA A 406 13.62 -1.36 28.35
CA ALA A 406 12.51 -0.77 29.10
C ALA A 406 12.45 -1.29 30.54
N LEU A 407 12.65 -2.59 30.75
CA LEU A 407 12.71 -3.20 32.10
C LEU A 407 13.93 -2.70 32.89
N ASP A 408 15.09 -2.57 32.24
CA ASP A 408 16.30 -2.03 32.89
C ASP A 408 16.08 -0.60 33.39
N ALA A 409 15.40 0.25 32.60
CA ALA A 409 15.03 1.60 33.04
C ALA A 409 14.12 1.60 34.27
N LEU A 410 13.12 0.71 34.30
CA LEU A 410 12.19 0.58 35.41
C LEU A 410 12.86 -0.01 36.66
N GLY A 411 13.80 -0.94 36.48
CA GLY A 411 14.60 -1.51 37.56
C GLY A 411 15.53 -0.47 38.18
N GLN A 412 16.19 0.36 37.36
CA GLN A 412 17.00 1.48 37.84
C GLN A 412 16.18 2.52 38.61
N ALA A 413 14.90 2.65 38.29
CA ALA A 413 13.95 3.53 38.97
C ALA A 413 13.29 2.93 40.23
N GLY A 414 13.61 1.68 40.59
CA GLY A 414 13.02 1.01 41.75
C GLY A 414 11.57 0.56 41.56
N VAL A 415 11.09 0.41 40.32
CA VAL A 415 9.75 -0.13 40.02
C VAL A 415 9.78 -1.65 40.16
N GLU A 416 9.01 -2.21 41.09
CA GLU A 416 9.01 -3.66 41.35
C GLU A 416 8.08 -4.46 40.42
N ARG A 417 7.05 -3.82 39.88
CA ARG A 417 5.99 -4.47 39.10
C ARG A 417 5.77 -3.80 37.75
N VAL A 418 5.58 -4.62 36.74
CA VAL A 418 5.32 -4.21 35.37
C VAL A 418 4.05 -4.87 34.84
N GLN A 419 3.41 -4.23 33.88
CA GLN A 419 2.20 -4.71 33.25
C GLN A 419 2.44 -4.99 31.76
N TRP A 420 1.89 -6.09 31.27
CA TRP A 420 1.98 -6.46 29.85
C TRP A 420 1.07 -5.54 29.03
N LEU A 421 1.64 -4.80 28.07
CA LEU A 421 0.88 -4.02 27.10
C LEU A 421 0.81 -4.76 25.76
N LEU A 422 -0.40 -5.13 25.34
CA LEU A 422 -0.64 -5.71 24.03
C LEU A 422 -0.48 -4.69 22.90
N ALA A 423 0.06 -5.15 21.77
CA ALA A 423 -0.02 -4.41 20.52
C ALA A 423 -1.49 -4.24 20.10
N SER A 424 -1.80 -3.16 19.36
CA SER A 424 -3.18 -2.88 18.94
C SER A 424 -3.80 -3.96 18.04
N ASP A 425 -2.95 -4.75 17.37
CA ASP A 425 -3.29 -5.88 16.51
C ASP A 425 -2.66 -7.18 17.05
N ALA A 426 -2.64 -7.32 18.38
CA ALA A 426 -2.15 -8.53 19.04
C ALA A 426 -2.90 -9.79 18.57
N CYS A 427 -2.16 -10.87 18.33
CA CYS A 427 -2.73 -12.14 17.93
C CYS A 427 -3.43 -12.85 19.10
N PRO A 428 -4.29 -13.85 18.84
CA PRO A 428 -4.97 -14.62 19.90
C PRO A 428 -4.01 -15.26 20.92
N GLU A 429 -2.80 -15.63 20.49
CA GLU A 429 -1.77 -16.18 21.40
C GLU A 429 -1.27 -15.14 22.39
N CYS A 430 -1.05 -13.90 21.95
CA CYS A 430 -0.68 -12.80 22.85
C CYS A 430 -1.81 -12.47 23.82
N VAL A 431 -3.07 -12.44 23.34
CA VAL A 431 -4.25 -12.19 24.18
C VAL A 431 -4.38 -13.28 25.26
N ALA A 432 -4.21 -14.55 24.88
CA ALA A 432 -4.24 -15.67 25.81
C ALA A 432 -3.07 -15.63 26.82
N ALA A 433 -1.85 -15.33 26.36
CA ALA A 433 -0.67 -15.26 27.21
C ALA A 433 -0.70 -14.09 28.20
N ALA A 434 -1.37 -13.00 27.83
CA ALA A 434 -1.53 -11.83 28.67
C ALA A 434 -2.77 -11.91 29.59
N GLU A 435 -3.56 -12.98 29.50
CA GLU A 435 -4.73 -13.29 30.35
C GLU A 435 -5.79 -12.17 30.34
N ILE A 436 -6.11 -11.63 29.15
CA ILE A 436 -6.97 -10.44 29.01
C ILE A 436 -8.39 -10.78 28.56
N SER A 437 -9.37 -10.01 29.05
CA SER A 437 -10.73 -9.95 28.50
C SER A 437 -10.77 -9.35 27.08
N PRO A 438 -11.69 -9.76 26.20
CA PRO A 438 -11.81 -9.20 24.86
C PRO A 438 -12.01 -7.67 24.88
N GLY A 439 -11.09 -6.91 24.28
CA GLY A 439 -11.17 -5.45 24.15
C GLY A 439 -10.24 -4.65 25.07
N GLU A 440 -9.65 -5.28 26.08
CA GLU A 440 -8.62 -4.66 26.93
C GLU A 440 -7.21 -4.84 26.34
N LYS A 441 -6.31 -3.88 26.60
CA LYS A 441 -4.91 -3.90 26.11
C LYS A 441 -3.88 -4.14 27.20
N LEU A 442 -4.28 -3.94 28.47
CA LEU A 442 -3.43 -4.10 29.64
C LEU A 442 -3.69 -5.47 30.23
N GLY A 443 -2.65 -6.30 30.24
CA GLY A 443 -2.74 -7.68 30.69
C GLY A 443 -2.24 -7.89 32.10
N ARG A 444 -1.84 -9.13 32.37
CA ARG A 444 -1.32 -9.54 33.67
C ARG A 444 -0.16 -8.67 34.14
N ILE A 445 -0.11 -8.49 35.46
CA ILE A 445 0.97 -7.81 36.18
C ILE A 445 2.00 -8.85 36.58
N MET A 446 3.28 -8.54 36.38
CA MET A 446 4.41 -9.41 36.72
C MET A 446 5.43 -8.65 37.55
N ALA A 447 6.18 -9.39 38.36
CA ALA A 447 7.38 -8.86 39.00
C ALA A 447 8.46 -8.60 37.93
N LEU A 448 9.30 -7.58 38.14
CA LEU A 448 10.29 -7.14 37.15
C LEU A 448 11.31 -8.23 36.79
N ASP A 449 11.70 -9.05 37.78
CA ASP A 449 12.60 -10.19 37.61
C ASP A 449 11.98 -11.31 36.76
N GLU A 450 10.69 -11.57 36.92
CA GLU A 450 9.93 -12.55 36.14
C GLU A 450 9.61 -12.07 34.71
N ALA A 451 9.63 -10.77 34.45
CA ALA A 451 9.30 -10.17 33.15
C ALA A 451 10.43 -10.27 32.11
N SER A 452 11.67 -10.47 32.57
CA SER A 452 12.85 -10.66 31.72
C SER A 452 12.72 -11.91 30.84
N ASP A 453 13.08 -11.80 29.55
CA ASP A 453 13.01 -12.85 28.52
C ASP A 453 11.62 -13.44 28.21
N VAL A 454 10.55 -12.91 28.82
CA VAL A 454 9.16 -13.29 28.51
C VAL A 454 8.70 -12.69 27.18
N LEU A 455 9.03 -11.42 26.95
CA LEU A 455 8.80 -10.75 25.67
C LEU A 455 10.08 -10.78 24.83
N PRO A 456 10.02 -11.19 23.55
CA PRO A 456 8.84 -11.55 22.75
C PRO A 456 8.31 -12.97 23.01
N ALA A 457 6.98 -13.11 23.10
CA ALA A 457 6.29 -14.41 23.33
C ALA A 457 6.36 -15.37 22.13
N HIS A 458 6.38 -14.81 20.91
CA HIS A 458 6.48 -15.54 19.66
C HIS A 458 7.26 -14.71 18.61
N PRO A 459 7.68 -15.30 17.48
CA PRO A 459 8.29 -14.53 16.38
C PRO A 459 7.38 -13.39 15.91
N ASN A 460 7.94 -12.21 15.59
CA ASN A 460 7.18 -10.98 15.26
C ASN A 460 6.23 -10.43 16.36
N CYS A 461 6.37 -10.85 17.63
CA CYS A 461 5.65 -10.20 18.72
C CYS A 461 6.01 -8.70 18.79
N ARG A 462 5.01 -7.83 19.00
CA ARG A 462 5.14 -6.36 19.16
C ARG A 462 4.63 -5.85 20.51
N CYS A 463 4.37 -6.76 21.45
CA CYS A 463 3.96 -6.39 22.80
C CYS A 463 5.11 -5.72 23.55
N ALA A 464 4.76 -4.91 24.56
CA ALA A 464 5.70 -4.14 25.35
C ALA A 464 5.43 -4.24 26.85
N TRP A 465 6.43 -3.95 27.68
CA TRP A 465 6.25 -3.73 29.12
C TRP A 465 5.95 -2.26 29.43
N VAL A 466 5.03 -2.02 30.36
CA VAL A 466 4.72 -0.69 30.92
C VAL A 466 4.67 -0.75 32.44
N THR A 467 4.79 0.41 33.09
CA THR A 467 4.55 0.54 34.54
C THR A 467 3.09 0.25 34.85
N VAL A 468 2.82 -0.32 36.03
CA VAL A 468 1.45 -0.45 36.54
C VAL A 468 0.86 0.96 36.70
N LEU A 469 -0.21 1.25 35.97
CA LEU A 469 -0.99 2.46 36.18
C LEU A 469 -1.84 2.23 37.42
N GLU A 470 -1.47 2.80 38.56
CA GLU A 470 -2.40 2.90 39.68
C GLU A 470 -3.51 3.87 39.28
N GLU A 471 -4.76 3.39 39.27
CA GLU A 471 -5.94 4.24 39.12
C GLU A 471 -5.91 5.29 40.23
N LYS A 472 -5.76 6.57 39.86
CA LYS A 472 -5.98 7.69 40.76
C LYS A 472 -7.47 7.99 40.89
#